data_AF-A0A239PFV3-F1
#
_entry.id   AF-A0A239PFV3-F1
#
_cell.length_a   1.000
_cell.length_b   1.000
_cell.length_c   1.000
_cell.angle_alpha   90.00
_cell.angle_beta   90.00
_cell.angle_gamma   90.00
#
_symmetry.space_group_name_H-M   'P 1'
#
loop_
_entity.id
_entity.type
_entity.pdbx_description
1 polymer ?
#
loop_
_entity_poly.entity_id
_entity_poly.type
_entity_poly.pdbx_seq_one_letter_code
_entity_poly.pdbx_strand_id
1 'polypeptide(L)'
;MGPVTGSRTAPPPSQQWATLNRVQQELLLATYVLDQAAEAHERDAWSDGRRRRPAEEWRWHRFGYVDAGPGAPPGKVRAALDATTRRSRRLLTAPAELADLGLVDQRLEEVPQGSERWWQPQVRLLSLRMTTRGRRVARTSGVDDRNAGRPPRGLVSQWLWEVIVELWRAGPGGVPADTRWSAWQYLEGRKTGPLIERVALTAQTASRWKYAVAGAPGWALNDAGRDHYRRHFATYARVYPAVRAPDPTGRLTWPGEVDKHLSALGSVAWSLRQRLDDVIARREELQRDGARHEAPRCPTDQTPPVSAEAAHREVLRAAADALDADHWRQRTALLAEHEPVLRALVRTSAARHAAAAIAAICACIAGHEPTSAVIAAEPLPLDHDGRPADLPVLTTGLPGIDAELATRRAAALAASPPAAQRRGRGRRQPPATPSLEPAAVELSVYAAHLADLVAGGQLQRLLLRTDQQTDAAAPTTA
;
A
#
# COMPACT_ATOMS: atom_id res chain seq x y z
N MET A 1 60.56 -3.21 3.79
CA MET A 1 59.52 -4.22 3.50
C MET A 1 58.16 -3.52 3.58
N GLY A 2 57.58 -3.16 2.44
CA GLY A 2 56.25 -2.53 2.41
C GLY A 2 55.16 -3.59 2.63
N PRO A 3 54.06 -3.27 3.32
CA PRO A 3 52.95 -4.21 3.47
C PRO A 3 52.39 -4.53 2.08
N VAL A 4 52.51 -5.79 1.68
CA VAL A 4 51.84 -6.31 0.49
C VAL A 4 50.34 -6.28 0.79
N THR A 5 49.68 -5.16 0.45
CA THR A 5 48.22 -5.09 0.38
C THR A 5 47.79 -5.93 -0.81
N GLY A 6 47.75 -7.25 -0.62
CA GLY A 6 47.12 -8.16 -1.57
C GLY A 6 45.65 -7.75 -1.66
N SER A 7 45.28 -7.09 -2.75
CA SER A 7 43.91 -6.72 -3.07
C SER A 7 43.06 -7.99 -3.15
N ARG A 8 42.49 -8.42 -2.02
CA ARG A 8 41.49 -9.49 -2.00
C ARG A 8 40.31 -9.00 -2.82
N THR A 9 40.19 -9.51 -4.04
CA THR A 9 39.05 -9.27 -4.91
C THR A 9 37.78 -9.60 -4.12
N ALA A 10 36.89 -8.63 -3.98
CA ALA A 10 35.63 -8.85 -3.30
C ALA A 10 34.84 -9.96 -4.02
N PRO A 11 34.16 -10.87 -3.28
CA PRO A 11 33.32 -11.89 -3.90
C PRO A 11 32.22 -11.25 -4.77
N PRO A 12 31.74 -11.95 -5.82
CA PRO A 12 30.58 -11.55 -6.60
C PRO A 12 29.37 -11.26 -5.69
N PRO A 13 28.51 -10.28 -6.02
CA PRO A 13 27.41 -9.88 -5.15
C PRO A 13 26.45 -11.01 -4.76
N SER A 14 26.14 -11.93 -5.68
CA SER A 14 25.27 -13.08 -5.42
C SER A 14 25.89 -14.07 -4.43
N GLN A 15 27.19 -14.35 -4.56
CA GLN A 15 27.92 -15.18 -3.61
C GLN A 15 28.00 -14.50 -2.25
N GLN A 16 28.26 -13.18 -2.22
CA GLN A 16 28.28 -12.42 -0.98
C GLN A 16 26.92 -12.46 -0.28
N TRP A 17 25.82 -12.29 -1.00
CA TRP A 17 24.46 -12.40 -0.46
C TRP A 17 24.22 -13.78 0.18
N ALA A 18 24.63 -14.86 -0.50
CA ALA A 18 24.48 -16.23 0.01
C ALA A 18 25.31 -16.51 1.27
N THR A 19 26.42 -15.80 1.50
CA THR A 19 27.23 -15.94 2.72
C THR A 19 26.68 -15.17 3.92
N LEU A 20 25.77 -14.22 3.71
CA LEU A 20 25.15 -13.49 4.81
C LEU A 20 24.22 -14.41 5.58
N ASN A 21 24.27 -14.34 6.92
CA ASN A 21 23.26 -15.01 7.72
C ASN A 21 21.90 -14.33 7.55
N ARG A 22 20.82 -15.02 7.92
CA ARG A 22 19.44 -14.52 7.77
C ARG A 22 19.22 -13.13 8.36
N VAL A 23 19.76 -12.87 9.56
CA VAL A 23 19.60 -11.57 10.25
C VAL A 23 20.32 -10.44 9.49
N GLN A 24 21.52 -10.72 8.97
CA GLN A 24 22.27 -9.79 8.12
C GLN A 24 21.55 -9.52 6.80
N GLN A 25 20.98 -10.56 6.17
CA GLN A 25 20.17 -10.42 4.96
C GLN A 25 18.93 -9.53 5.21
N GLU A 26 18.19 -9.81 6.28
CA GLU A 26 17.02 -9.02 6.68
C GLU A 26 17.39 -7.56 6.96
N LEU A 27 18.47 -7.30 7.71
CA LEU A 27 18.95 -5.94 8.00
C LEU A 27 19.39 -5.20 6.72
N LEU A 28 20.13 -5.86 5.85
CA LEU A 28 20.57 -5.26 4.59
C LEU A 28 19.38 -4.91 3.69
N LEU A 29 18.34 -5.77 3.65
CA LEU A 29 17.11 -5.51 2.90
C LEU A 29 16.28 -4.40 3.50
N ALA A 30 16.08 -4.38 4.81
CA ALA A 30 15.34 -3.30 5.48
C ALA A 30 15.99 -1.94 5.20
N THR A 31 17.32 -1.88 5.25
CA THR A 31 18.07 -0.66 4.91
C THR A 31 17.93 -0.32 3.42
N TYR A 32 17.94 -1.33 2.53
CA TYR A 32 17.78 -1.15 1.09
C TYR A 32 16.41 -0.58 0.69
N VAL A 33 15.33 -1.11 1.27
CA VAL A 33 13.97 -0.62 1.00
C VAL A 33 13.84 0.85 1.40
N LEU A 34 14.41 1.24 2.55
CA LEU A 34 14.41 2.63 3.00
C LEU A 34 15.25 3.54 2.09
N ASP A 35 16.42 3.08 1.61
CA ASP A 35 17.27 3.80 0.65
C ASP A 35 16.54 4.03 -0.68
N GLN A 36 15.84 3.01 -1.19
CA GLN A 36 15.06 3.12 -2.43
C GLN A 36 13.83 4.03 -2.28
N ALA A 37 13.15 4.01 -1.13
CA ALA A 37 12.05 4.92 -0.85
C ALA A 37 12.52 6.38 -0.77
N ALA A 38 13.67 6.62 -0.12
CA ALA A 38 14.27 7.95 -0.06
C ALA A 38 14.74 8.43 -1.44
N GLU A 39 15.31 7.53 -2.26
CA GLU A 39 15.71 7.86 -3.63
C GLU A 39 14.52 8.22 -4.52
N ALA A 40 13.38 7.51 -4.39
CA ALA A 40 12.16 7.84 -5.10
C ALA A 40 11.63 9.23 -4.67
N HIS A 41 11.59 9.50 -3.36
CA HIS A 41 11.15 10.80 -2.85
C HIS A 41 12.02 11.97 -3.35
N GLU A 42 13.35 11.81 -3.35
CA GLU A 42 14.27 12.83 -3.90
C GLU A 42 14.20 12.93 -5.42
N ARG A 43 13.76 11.86 -6.11
CA ARG A 43 13.49 11.91 -7.54
C ARG A 43 12.29 12.79 -7.84
N ASP A 44 11.22 12.64 -7.06
CA ASP A 44 9.95 13.36 -7.19
C ASP A 44 10.06 14.82 -6.70
N ALA A 45 10.92 15.10 -5.71
CA ALA A 45 11.19 16.47 -5.27
C ALA A 45 11.67 17.40 -6.41
N TRP A 46 12.33 16.83 -7.44
CA TRP A 46 12.71 17.58 -8.64
C TRP A 46 11.51 17.99 -9.50
N SER A 47 10.51 17.11 -9.67
CA SER A 47 9.27 17.47 -10.39
C SER A 47 8.48 18.55 -9.66
N ASP A 48 8.63 18.64 -8.34
CA ASP A 48 8.00 19.67 -7.50
C ASP A 48 8.81 20.99 -7.43
N GLY A 49 9.88 21.12 -8.24
CA GLY A 49 10.72 22.33 -8.28
C GLY A 49 11.66 22.51 -7.08
N ARG A 50 11.80 21.50 -6.22
CA ARG A 50 12.73 21.55 -5.07
C ARG A 50 14.15 21.16 -5.50
N ARG A 51 15.15 21.80 -4.90
CA ARG A 51 16.56 21.43 -5.11
C ARG A 51 16.84 20.07 -4.50
N ARG A 52 17.36 19.13 -5.30
CA ARG A 52 17.79 17.81 -4.80
C ARG A 52 18.89 17.97 -3.77
N ARG A 53 18.75 17.24 -2.66
CA ARG A 53 19.81 17.15 -1.65
C ARG A 53 20.89 16.16 -2.10
N PRO A 54 22.17 16.39 -1.74
CA PRO A 54 23.23 15.42 -1.97
C PRO A 54 22.89 14.04 -1.39
N ALA A 55 23.22 12.97 -2.13
CA ALA A 55 22.90 11.61 -1.71
C ALA A 55 23.55 11.19 -0.38
N GLU A 56 24.63 11.86 0.01
CA GLU A 56 25.30 11.65 1.28
C GLU A 56 24.49 12.14 2.49
N GLU A 57 23.54 13.06 2.30
CA GLU A 57 22.74 13.63 3.39
C GLU A 57 21.50 12.78 3.69
N TRP A 58 20.73 12.39 2.65
CA TRP A 58 19.42 11.75 2.84
C TRP A 58 19.45 10.22 2.92
N ARG A 59 20.60 9.58 2.64
CA ARG A 59 20.75 8.11 2.70
C ARG A 59 21.07 7.55 4.09
N TRP A 60 21.19 8.41 5.10
CA TRP A 60 21.35 7.95 6.48
C TRP A 60 19.98 7.62 7.09
N HIS A 61 19.82 6.36 7.47
CA HIS A 61 18.61 5.85 8.09
C HIS A 61 18.87 5.49 9.54
N ARG A 62 18.05 6.04 10.44
CA ARG A 62 18.11 5.75 11.87
C ARG A 62 17.84 4.27 12.12
N PHE A 63 18.81 3.57 12.69
CA PHE A 63 18.64 2.20 13.17
C PHE A 63 17.95 2.20 14.53
N GLY A 64 18.52 2.87 15.52
CA GLY A 64 17.96 2.97 16.87
C GLY A 64 18.99 3.49 17.86
N TYR A 65 18.57 3.65 19.12
CA TYR A 65 19.45 4.09 20.20
C TYR A 65 20.23 2.89 20.77
N VAL A 66 21.55 3.05 20.95
CA VAL A 66 22.44 1.96 21.38
C VAL A 66 22.48 1.80 22.91
N ASP A 67 22.28 2.89 23.66
CA ASP A 67 22.33 2.89 25.14
C ASP A 67 21.07 3.44 25.80
N ALA A 68 20.00 3.62 25.03
CA ALA A 68 18.77 4.11 25.62
C ALA A 68 18.09 3.00 26.43
N GLY A 69 17.52 3.39 27.58
CA GLY A 69 16.79 2.47 28.44
C GLY A 69 15.58 1.82 27.74
N PRO A 70 14.98 0.81 28.39
CA PRO A 70 13.77 0.16 27.90
C PRO A 70 12.69 1.20 27.57
N GLY A 71 12.17 1.18 26.34
CA GLY A 71 11.12 2.10 25.89
C GLY A 71 11.58 3.20 24.92
N ALA A 72 12.87 3.28 24.59
CA ALA A 72 13.33 4.14 23.50
C ALA A 72 12.67 3.73 22.17
N PRO A 73 12.15 4.69 21.38
CA PRO A 73 11.48 4.36 20.13
C PRO A 73 12.49 3.78 19.13
N PRO A 74 12.14 2.71 18.39
CA PRO A 74 13.00 2.16 17.37
C PRO A 74 13.22 3.18 16.24
N GLY A 75 14.41 3.18 15.64
CA GLY A 75 14.63 3.89 14.39
C GLY A 75 13.88 3.24 13.22
N LYS A 76 13.82 3.90 12.07
CA LYS A 76 13.10 3.40 10.89
C LYS A 76 13.58 2.02 10.43
N VAL A 77 14.90 1.78 10.44
CA VAL A 77 15.45 0.47 10.04
C VAL A 77 15.03 -0.61 11.03
N ARG A 78 15.08 -0.32 12.34
CA ARG A 78 14.69 -1.26 13.37
C ARG A 78 13.19 -1.55 13.37
N ALA A 79 12.37 -0.52 13.16
CA ALA A 79 10.93 -0.67 13.03
C ALA A 79 10.56 -1.55 11.82
N ALA A 80 11.24 -1.37 10.69
CA ALA A 80 11.06 -2.22 9.51
C ALA A 80 11.46 -3.69 9.79
N LEU A 81 12.51 -3.93 10.59
CA LEU A 81 12.92 -5.29 10.98
C LEU A 81 11.98 -5.94 11.99
N ASP A 82 11.51 -5.20 12.98
CA ASP A 82 10.58 -5.72 13.99
C ASP A 82 9.22 -6.08 13.36
N ALA A 83 8.87 -5.47 12.22
CA ALA A 83 7.70 -5.84 11.43
C ALA A 83 7.85 -7.20 10.72
N THR A 84 9.08 -7.59 10.33
CA THR A 84 9.33 -8.82 9.55
C THR A 84 9.87 -9.97 10.39
N THR A 85 10.48 -9.69 11.55
CA THR A 85 11.30 -10.66 12.28
C THR A 85 10.90 -10.73 13.76
N ARG A 86 10.80 -11.95 14.32
CA ARG A 86 10.65 -12.14 15.77
C ARG A 86 11.94 -11.69 16.48
N ARG A 87 11.82 -10.83 17.50
CA ARG A 87 12.92 -10.16 18.24
C ARG A 87 14.11 -11.09 18.53
N SER A 88 15.20 -10.97 17.75
CA SER A 88 16.46 -11.70 17.98
C SER A 88 17.50 -10.81 18.67
N ARG A 89 18.18 -11.34 19.70
CA ARG A 89 19.32 -10.67 20.36
C ARG A 89 20.48 -10.37 19.39
N ARG A 90 20.61 -11.15 18.30
CA ARG A 90 21.66 -10.96 17.26
C ARG A 90 21.50 -9.69 16.42
N LEU A 91 20.35 -9.01 16.51
CA LEU A 91 20.12 -7.77 15.76
C LEU A 91 21.03 -6.61 16.19
N LEU A 92 21.67 -6.69 17.36
CA LEU A 92 22.55 -5.63 17.85
C LEU A 92 23.97 -5.67 17.26
N THR A 93 24.48 -6.86 16.87
CA THR A 93 25.83 -7.00 16.28
C THR A 93 25.82 -6.93 14.75
N ALA A 94 24.69 -7.27 14.12
CA ALA A 94 24.55 -7.30 12.66
C ALA A 94 24.95 -5.99 11.94
N PRO A 95 24.68 -4.77 12.45
CA PRO A 95 25.14 -3.55 11.80
C PRO A 95 26.66 -3.44 11.69
N ALA A 96 27.39 -3.78 12.76
CA ALA A 96 28.84 -3.77 12.76
C ALA A 96 29.41 -4.82 11.80
N GLU A 97 28.86 -6.05 11.82
CA GLU A 97 29.26 -7.13 10.91
C GLU A 97 29.06 -6.75 9.43
N LEU A 98 27.94 -6.09 9.09
CA LEU A 98 27.71 -5.60 7.72
C LEU A 98 28.65 -4.45 7.34
N ALA A 99 29.06 -3.62 8.31
CA ALA A 99 30.04 -2.56 8.10
C ALA A 99 31.44 -3.13 7.83
N ASP A 100 31.84 -4.17 8.58
CA ASP A 100 33.11 -4.88 8.36
C ASP A 100 33.17 -5.54 6.97
N LEU A 101 32.04 -5.99 6.44
CA LEU A 101 31.90 -6.51 5.07
C LEU A 101 31.87 -5.41 4.00
N GLY A 102 31.88 -4.13 4.39
CA GLY A 102 31.79 -2.96 3.52
C GLY A 102 30.43 -2.83 2.82
N LEU A 103 29.37 -3.37 3.41
CA LEU A 103 28.01 -3.35 2.84
C LEU A 103 27.18 -2.15 3.34
N VAL A 104 27.46 -1.68 4.55
CA VAL A 104 26.87 -0.47 5.12
C VAL A 104 27.95 0.41 5.74
N ASP A 105 27.73 1.72 5.74
CA ASP A 105 28.45 2.64 6.61
C ASP A 105 27.62 2.84 7.88
N GLN A 106 28.29 3.02 9.02
CA GLN A 106 27.67 3.32 10.30
C GLN A 106 28.13 4.69 10.82
N ARG A 107 27.19 5.43 11.40
CA ARG A 107 27.46 6.69 12.11
C ARG A 107 26.77 6.64 13.46
N LEU A 108 27.50 7.01 14.50
CA LEU A 108 26.97 7.17 15.85
C LEU A 108 26.86 8.66 16.15
N GLU A 109 25.66 9.12 16.47
CA GLU A 109 25.39 10.52 16.77
C GLU A 109 24.95 10.66 18.22
N GLU A 110 25.51 11.62 18.92
CA GLU A 110 24.98 12.03 20.22
C GLU A 110 23.78 12.93 20.00
N VAL A 111 22.60 12.46 20.43
CA VAL A 111 21.35 13.20 20.30
C VAL A 111 20.83 13.50 21.71
N PRO A 112 20.38 14.73 21.99
CA PRO A 112 19.69 15.02 23.25
C PRO A 112 18.47 14.12 23.39
N GLN A 113 18.33 13.45 24.53
CA GLN A 113 17.08 12.75 24.86
C GLN A 113 16.02 13.81 25.23
N GLY A 114 14.83 13.75 24.62
CA GLY A 114 13.69 14.59 24.97
C GLY A 114 13.65 16.01 24.38
N SER A 115 12.46 16.61 24.40
CA SER A 115 12.18 17.97 23.96
C SER A 115 12.51 18.98 25.08
N GLU A 116 13.58 19.75 24.89
CA GLU A 116 13.79 21.14 25.36
C GLU A 116 13.82 21.50 26.85
N ARG A 117 13.70 20.59 27.82
CA ARG A 117 13.75 20.99 29.25
C ARG A 117 14.69 20.13 30.11
N TRP A 118 15.89 20.70 30.33
CA TRP A 118 16.89 20.41 31.38
C TRP A 118 17.70 19.10 31.26
N TRP A 119 19.04 19.23 31.27
CA TRP A 119 20.10 18.22 31.48
C TRP A 119 19.69 16.75 31.27
N GLN A 120 19.45 16.34 30.02
CA GLN A 120 19.21 14.92 29.72
C GLN A 120 20.49 14.23 29.28
N PRO A 121 20.69 12.96 29.67
CA PRO A 121 21.83 12.17 29.19
C PRO A 121 21.80 12.13 27.66
N GLN A 122 22.97 12.38 27.05
CA GLN A 122 23.12 12.22 25.60
C GLN A 122 22.91 10.75 25.27
N VAL A 123 21.93 10.46 24.41
CA VAL A 123 21.72 9.11 23.89
C VAL A 123 22.43 8.98 22.54
N ARG A 124 23.06 7.83 22.31
CA ARG A 124 23.75 7.57 21.05
C ARG A 124 22.80 6.92 20.05
N LEU A 125 22.54 7.62 18.96
CA LEU A 125 21.72 7.17 17.83
C LEU A 125 22.61 6.55 16.76
N LEU A 126 22.39 5.26 16.49
CA LEU A 126 23.04 4.57 15.37
C LEU A 126 22.26 4.84 14.08
N SER A 127 22.94 5.38 13.08
CA SER A 127 22.45 5.58 11.72
C SER A 127 23.23 4.70 10.75
N LEU A 128 22.53 4.12 9.78
CA LEU A 128 23.12 3.27 8.74
C LEU A 128 22.92 3.91 7.37
N ARG A 129 23.92 3.77 6.51
CA ARG A 129 23.86 4.15 5.10
C ARG A 129 24.32 2.99 4.25
N MET A 130 23.59 2.63 3.19
CA MET A 130 24.07 1.58 2.31
C MET A 130 25.22 2.05 1.42
N THR A 131 26.27 1.23 1.33
CA THR A 131 27.33 1.45 0.36
C THR A 131 26.86 1.04 -1.05
N THR A 132 27.57 1.48 -2.08
CA THR A 132 27.32 1.01 -3.46
C THR A 132 27.50 -0.50 -3.59
N ARG A 133 28.39 -1.11 -2.79
CA ARG A 133 28.55 -2.57 -2.74
C ARG A 133 27.36 -3.22 -2.04
N GLY A 134 26.93 -2.70 -0.89
CA GLY A 134 25.72 -3.12 -0.19
C GLY A 134 24.50 -3.18 -1.10
N ARG A 135 24.26 -2.11 -1.87
CA ARG A 135 23.12 -2.07 -2.80
C ARG A 135 23.18 -3.15 -3.87
N ARG A 136 24.37 -3.40 -4.43
CA ARG A 136 24.56 -4.47 -5.42
C ARG A 136 24.25 -5.84 -4.84
N VAL A 137 24.68 -6.09 -3.60
CA VAL A 137 24.42 -7.33 -2.85
C VAL A 137 22.94 -7.45 -2.48
N ALA A 138 22.30 -6.37 -2.01
CA ALA A 138 20.88 -6.37 -1.67
C ALA A 138 20.00 -6.63 -2.92
N ARG A 139 20.35 -6.11 -4.09
CA ARG A 139 19.61 -6.39 -5.34
C ARG A 139 19.60 -7.86 -5.73
N THR A 140 20.63 -8.63 -5.38
CA THR A 140 20.65 -10.07 -5.70
C THR A 140 19.68 -10.90 -4.86
N SER A 141 19.08 -10.31 -3.83
CA SER A 141 17.99 -10.94 -3.06
C SER A 141 16.73 -11.18 -3.88
N GLY A 142 16.56 -10.45 -5.00
CA GLY A 142 15.33 -10.48 -5.79
C GLY A 142 14.18 -9.64 -5.22
N VAL A 143 14.37 -8.96 -4.08
CA VAL A 143 13.35 -8.10 -3.44
C VAL A 143 13.17 -6.76 -4.15
N ASP A 144 14.17 -6.30 -4.91
CA ASP A 144 14.00 -5.09 -5.71
C ASP A 144 13.33 -5.38 -7.04
N ASP A 145 12.00 -5.26 -7.08
CA ASP A 145 11.22 -5.38 -8.32
C ASP A 145 11.58 -4.29 -9.34
N ARG A 146 12.07 -3.11 -8.89
CA ARG A 146 12.43 -2.00 -9.79
C ARG A 146 13.82 -2.16 -10.41
N ASN A 147 14.71 -2.93 -9.79
CA ASN A 147 16.04 -3.25 -10.31
C ASN A 147 16.27 -4.76 -10.45
N ALA A 148 15.28 -5.51 -10.91
CA ALA A 148 15.44 -6.88 -11.40
C ALA A 148 16.38 -6.93 -12.63
N GLY A 149 17.66 -6.59 -12.42
CA GLY A 149 18.69 -6.42 -13.44
C GLY A 149 18.40 -5.31 -14.45
N ARG A 150 19.42 -4.96 -15.23
CA ARG A 150 19.13 -4.57 -16.61
C ARG A 150 18.29 -5.70 -17.20
N PRO A 151 17.20 -5.41 -17.93
CA PRO A 151 16.47 -6.45 -18.66
C PRO A 151 17.49 -7.33 -19.38
N PRO A 152 17.45 -8.67 -19.26
CA PRO A 152 18.28 -9.55 -20.07
C PRO A 152 18.39 -9.03 -21.51
N ARG A 153 19.59 -9.12 -22.09
CA ARG A 153 19.82 -8.64 -23.47
C ARG A 153 18.72 -9.20 -24.39
N GLY A 154 18.04 -8.32 -25.11
CA GLY A 154 16.93 -8.67 -25.98
C GLY A 154 15.54 -8.26 -25.46
N LEU A 155 15.39 -8.00 -24.16
CA LEU A 155 14.15 -7.45 -23.63
C LEU A 155 13.97 -5.95 -23.96
N VAL A 156 12.72 -5.50 -23.99
CA VAL A 156 12.32 -4.10 -24.17
C VAL A 156 12.08 -3.43 -22.81
N SER A 157 12.04 -2.09 -22.80
CA SER A 157 11.66 -1.33 -21.60
C SER A 157 10.21 -1.61 -21.19
N GLN A 158 9.85 -1.30 -19.93
CA GLN A 158 8.48 -1.46 -19.44
C GLN A 158 7.45 -0.80 -20.35
N TRP A 159 7.70 0.45 -20.74
CA TRP A 159 6.81 1.21 -21.61
C TRP A 159 6.62 0.54 -22.99
N LEU A 160 7.69 0.02 -23.60
CA LEU A 160 7.56 -0.73 -24.86
C LEU A 160 6.86 -2.07 -24.66
N TRP A 161 7.00 -2.70 -23.49
CA TRP A 161 6.27 -3.91 -23.15
C TRP A 161 4.77 -3.65 -22.99
N GLU A 162 4.37 -2.53 -22.36
CA GLU A 162 2.97 -2.11 -22.27
C GLU A 162 2.35 -1.92 -23.66
N VAL A 163 3.10 -1.35 -24.60
CA VAL A 163 2.69 -1.20 -26.01
C VAL A 163 2.53 -2.55 -26.69
N ILE A 164 3.49 -3.47 -26.51
CA ILE A 164 3.41 -4.83 -27.06
C ILE A 164 2.18 -5.58 -26.49
N VAL A 165 1.89 -5.43 -25.20
CA VAL A 165 0.70 -6.00 -24.54
C VAL A 165 -0.60 -5.44 -25.11
N GLU A 166 -0.65 -4.14 -25.36
CA GLU A 166 -1.79 -3.49 -25.99
C GLU A 166 -2.04 -4.03 -27.40
N LEU A 167 -0.99 -4.14 -28.22
CA LEU A 167 -1.09 -4.74 -29.55
C LEU A 167 -1.50 -6.22 -29.50
N TRP A 168 -1.00 -6.99 -28.52
CA TRP A 168 -1.40 -8.38 -28.33
C TRP A 168 -2.90 -8.51 -28.05
N ARG A 169 -3.45 -7.66 -27.18
CA ARG A 169 -4.90 -7.63 -26.87
C ARG A 169 -5.74 -7.20 -28.07
N ALA A 170 -5.22 -6.29 -28.89
CA ALA A 170 -5.88 -5.85 -30.10
C ALA A 170 -5.93 -6.96 -31.18
N GLY A 171 -4.98 -7.90 -31.12
CA GLY A 171 -4.88 -9.01 -32.07
C GLY A 171 -4.47 -8.54 -33.46
N PRO A 172 -4.82 -9.27 -34.53
CA PRO A 172 -4.39 -8.95 -35.89
C PRO A 172 -5.00 -7.65 -36.43
N GLY A 173 -6.08 -7.15 -35.83
CA GLY A 173 -6.73 -5.89 -36.22
C GLY A 173 -5.94 -4.63 -35.83
N GLY A 174 -4.99 -4.76 -34.91
CA GLY A 174 -4.05 -3.70 -34.54
C GLY A 174 -4.63 -2.54 -33.71
N VAL A 175 -3.84 -1.49 -33.57
CA VAL A 175 -4.15 -0.26 -32.81
C VAL A 175 -3.95 0.95 -33.73
N PRO A 176 -4.75 2.03 -33.61
CA PRO A 176 -4.59 3.23 -34.44
C PRO A 176 -3.19 3.86 -34.34
N ALA A 177 -2.67 4.33 -35.49
CA ALA A 177 -1.28 4.80 -35.61
C ALA A 177 -0.95 6.08 -34.82
N ASP A 178 -1.95 6.91 -34.50
CA ASP A 178 -1.83 8.20 -33.84
C ASP A 178 -1.63 8.12 -32.32
N THR A 179 -1.88 6.97 -31.70
CA THR A 179 -1.90 6.84 -30.24
C THR A 179 -0.51 6.94 -29.57
N ARG A 180 0.58 6.46 -30.21
CA ARG A 180 1.93 6.33 -29.58
C ARG A 180 3.11 6.42 -30.55
N TRP A 181 3.20 7.50 -31.33
CA TRP A 181 4.19 7.68 -32.41
C TRP A 181 5.62 7.20 -32.09
N SER A 182 6.17 7.60 -30.93
CA SER A 182 7.54 7.25 -30.55
C SER A 182 7.73 5.75 -30.29
N ALA A 183 6.72 5.04 -29.77
CA ALA A 183 6.83 3.60 -29.47
C ALA A 183 6.96 2.80 -30.77
N TRP A 184 6.21 3.20 -31.79
CA TRP A 184 6.21 2.56 -33.10
C TRP A 184 7.58 2.58 -33.74
N GLN A 185 8.25 3.74 -33.73
CA GLN A 185 9.61 3.89 -34.25
C GLN A 185 10.62 2.95 -33.57
N TYR A 186 10.51 2.78 -32.25
CA TYR A 186 11.40 1.86 -31.52
C TYR A 186 11.13 0.39 -31.81
N LEU A 187 9.86 -0.01 -32.00
CA LEU A 187 9.49 -1.41 -32.24
C LEU A 187 9.67 -1.83 -33.70
N GLU A 188 9.47 -0.91 -34.65
CA GLU A 188 9.72 -1.09 -36.08
C GLU A 188 11.23 -1.06 -36.37
N GLY A 189 11.97 -0.10 -35.79
CA GLY A 189 13.41 0.10 -36.03
C GLY A 189 14.36 -0.77 -35.20
N ARG A 190 13.89 -1.87 -34.58
CA ARG A 190 14.77 -2.71 -33.74
C ARG A 190 15.84 -3.41 -34.57
N LYS A 191 17.08 -3.38 -34.09
CA LYS A 191 18.22 -4.11 -34.69
C LYS A 191 18.03 -5.62 -34.76
N THR A 192 17.22 -6.19 -33.86
CA THR A 192 16.89 -7.62 -33.84
C THR A 192 15.76 -8.01 -34.79
N GLY A 193 15.30 -7.07 -35.62
CA GLY A 193 14.13 -7.21 -36.49
C GLY A 193 12.89 -6.52 -35.91
N PRO A 194 11.99 -6.02 -36.78
CA PRO A 194 10.76 -5.34 -36.38
C PRO A 194 9.83 -6.30 -35.62
N LEU A 195 9.20 -5.82 -34.55
CA LEU A 195 8.17 -6.59 -33.81
C LEU A 195 6.73 -6.25 -34.21
N ILE A 196 6.57 -5.22 -35.04
CA ILE A 196 5.27 -4.71 -35.46
C ILE A 196 5.24 -4.53 -36.98
N GLU A 197 4.03 -4.49 -37.53
CA GLU A 197 3.77 -4.22 -38.93
C GLU A 197 2.57 -3.28 -39.09
N ARG A 198 2.52 -2.57 -40.22
CA ARG A 198 1.39 -1.71 -40.55
C ARG A 198 0.22 -2.55 -41.05
N VAL A 199 -0.98 -2.29 -40.55
CA VAL A 199 -2.22 -2.96 -40.95
C VAL A 199 -3.33 -1.94 -41.21
N ALA A 200 -4.34 -2.32 -42.00
CA ALA A 200 -5.57 -1.55 -42.09
C ALA A 200 -6.52 -1.96 -40.95
N LEU A 201 -7.02 -0.99 -40.18
CA LEU A 201 -7.90 -1.28 -39.04
C LEU A 201 -9.21 -1.93 -39.51
N THR A 202 -9.62 -3.00 -38.84
CA THR A 202 -10.93 -3.61 -39.06
C THR A 202 -12.05 -2.76 -38.46
N ALA A 203 -13.29 -2.89 -38.95
CA ALA A 203 -14.44 -2.18 -38.38
C ALA A 203 -14.64 -2.47 -36.88
N GLN A 204 -14.45 -3.73 -36.46
CA GLN A 204 -14.51 -4.14 -35.06
C GLN A 204 -13.42 -3.49 -34.20
N THR A 205 -12.23 -3.32 -34.75
CA THR A 205 -11.13 -2.66 -34.06
C THR A 205 -11.40 -1.17 -33.96
N ALA A 206 -11.76 -0.53 -35.08
CA ALA A 206 -12.04 0.89 -35.16
C ALA A 206 -13.15 1.32 -34.17
N SER A 207 -14.22 0.53 -34.01
CA SER A 207 -15.31 0.83 -33.07
C SER A 207 -14.90 0.86 -31.59
N ARG A 208 -13.75 0.27 -31.23
CA ARG A 208 -13.18 0.35 -29.87
C ARG A 208 -12.47 1.68 -29.59
N TRP A 209 -12.22 2.49 -30.62
CA TRP A 209 -11.45 3.73 -30.52
C TRP A 209 -12.27 4.91 -31.00
N LYS A 210 -12.43 5.93 -30.14
CA LYS A 210 -13.33 7.08 -30.35
C LYS A 210 -13.17 7.81 -31.69
N TYR A 211 -11.97 7.78 -32.28
CA TYR A 211 -11.63 8.53 -33.49
C TYR A 211 -11.07 7.66 -34.63
N ALA A 212 -11.10 6.34 -34.50
CA ALA A 212 -10.61 5.46 -35.55
C ALA A 212 -11.69 5.18 -36.59
N VAL A 213 -11.29 5.13 -37.86
CA VAL A 213 -12.15 4.75 -38.99
C VAL A 213 -11.69 3.41 -39.53
N ALA A 214 -12.63 2.55 -39.93
CA ALA A 214 -12.29 1.30 -40.60
C ALA A 214 -11.46 1.58 -41.86
N GLY A 215 -10.41 0.79 -42.10
CA GLY A 215 -9.46 0.99 -43.20
C GLY A 215 -8.36 2.03 -42.94
N ALA A 216 -8.43 2.81 -41.85
CA ALA A 216 -7.35 3.69 -41.46
C ALA A 216 -6.07 2.89 -41.12
N PRO A 217 -4.87 3.47 -41.29
CA PRO A 217 -3.64 2.78 -40.93
C PRO A 217 -3.53 2.57 -39.42
N GLY A 218 -3.09 1.39 -39.03
CA GLY A 218 -2.78 1.00 -37.66
C GLY A 218 -1.53 0.13 -37.58
N TRP A 219 -1.21 -0.30 -36.37
CA TRP A 219 -0.09 -1.18 -36.06
C TRP A 219 -0.58 -2.47 -35.43
N ALA A 220 -0.04 -3.61 -35.84
CA ALA A 220 -0.25 -4.90 -35.18
C ALA A 220 1.09 -5.56 -34.87
N LEU A 221 1.11 -6.53 -33.94
CA LEU A 221 2.27 -7.41 -33.80
C LEU A 221 2.39 -8.27 -35.06
N ASN A 222 3.58 -8.34 -35.65
CA ASN A 222 3.89 -9.34 -36.67
C ASN A 222 4.20 -10.71 -36.02
N ASP A 223 4.59 -11.72 -36.79
CA ASP A 223 4.94 -13.04 -36.24
C ASP A 223 6.10 -12.99 -35.25
N ALA A 224 7.16 -12.24 -35.55
CA ALA A 224 8.30 -12.07 -34.64
C ALA A 224 7.89 -11.37 -33.33
N GLY A 225 6.98 -10.40 -33.38
CA GLY A 225 6.38 -9.74 -32.23
C GLY A 225 5.57 -10.69 -31.36
N ARG A 226 4.74 -11.53 -31.99
CA ARG A 226 3.95 -12.57 -31.29
C ARG A 226 4.87 -13.60 -30.62
N ASP A 227 5.91 -14.04 -31.31
CA ASP A 227 6.87 -14.99 -30.75
C ASP A 227 7.71 -14.38 -29.63
N HIS A 228 8.13 -13.13 -29.78
CA HIS A 228 8.80 -12.37 -28.71
C HIS A 228 7.90 -12.25 -27.48
N TYR A 229 6.61 -11.95 -27.67
CA TYR A 229 5.61 -11.93 -26.59
C TYR A 229 5.56 -13.27 -25.85
N ARG A 230 5.31 -14.37 -26.58
CA ARG A 230 5.19 -15.72 -26.00
C ARG A 230 6.47 -16.14 -25.27
N ARG A 231 7.63 -15.99 -25.92
CA ARG A 231 8.92 -16.42 -25.39
C ARG A 231 9.32 -15.66 -24.13
N HIS A 232 9.02 -14.36 -24.08
CA HIS A 232 9.48 -13.50 -23.00
C HIS A 232 8.39 -13.13 -21.98
N PHE A 233 7.15 -13.61 -22.15
CA PHE A 233 6.02 -13.31 -21.26
C PHE A 233 6.36 -13.52 -19.78
N ALA A 234 6.81 -14.71 -19.39
CA ALA A 234 7.15 -15.00 -17.99
C ALA A 234 8.27 -14.09 -17.46
N THR A 235 9.24 -13.75 -18.32
CA THR A 235 10.32 -12.85 -17.95
C THR A 235 9.80 -11.42 -17.74
N TYR A 236 8.92 -10.92 -18.61
CA TYR A 236 8.33 -9.59 -18.45
C TYR A 236 7.33 -9.53 -17.30
N ALA A 237 6.53 -10.58 -17.08
CA ALA A 237 5.61 -10.67 -15.94
C ALA A 237 6.37 -10.54 -14.61
N ARG A 238 7.58 -11.11 -14.54
CA ARG A 238 8.50 -10.98 -13.41
C ARG A 238 9.11 -9.59 -13.26
N VAL A 239 9.57 -8.98 -14.35
CA VAL A 239 10.32 -7.70 -14.32
C VAL A 239 9.35 -6.51 -14.24
N TYR A 240 8.16 -6.63 -14.83
CA TYR A 240 7.14 -5.58 -14.93
C TYR A 240 5.77 -6.09 -14.43
N PRO A 241 5.64 -6.49 -13.16
CA PRO A 241 4.41 -7.11 -12.64
C PRO A 241 3.17 -6.20 -12.69
N ALA A 242 3.39 -4.89 -12.66
CA ALA A 242 2.35 -3.86 -12.82
C ALA A 242 1.74 -3.85 -14.23
N VAL A 243 2.46 -4.35 -15.25
CA VAL A 243 1.92 -4.46 -16.60
C VAL A 243 0.99 -5.67 -16.65
N ARG A 244 -0.30 -5.41 -16.89
CA ARG A 244 -1.36 -6.42 -16.95
C ARG A 244 -1.30 -7.24 -18.25
N ALA A 245 -0.18 -7.90 -18.52
CA ALA A 245 0.00 -8.73 -19.71
C ALA A 245 -0.90 -9.99 -19.64
N PRO A 246 -1.78 -10.24 -20.64
CA PRO A 246 -2.53 -11.49 -20.70
C PRO A 246 -1.61 -12.68 -20.98
N ASP A 247 -1.89 -13.84 -20.38
CA ASP A 247 -1.15 -15.07 -20.65
C ASP A 247 -1.26 -15.45 -22.13
N PRO A 248 -0.13 -15.64 -22.84
CA PRO A 248 -0.14 -16.03 -24.25
C PRO A 248 -0.86 -17.36 -24.53
N THR A 249 -0.96 -18.24 -23.54
CA THR A 249 -1.63 -19.56 -23.66
C THR A 249 -3.12 -19.48 -23.37
N GLY A 250 -3.59 -18.37 -22.81
CA GLY A 250 -4.96 -18.22 -22.33
C GLY A 250 -5.31 -19.10 -21.11
N ARG A 251 -4.35 -19.80 -20.50
CA ARG A 251 -4.59 -20.66 -19.32
C ARG A 251 -4.74 -19.85 -18.04
N LEU A 252 -3.90 -18.82 -17.85
CA LEU A 252 -3.95 -17.92 -16.70
C LEU A 252 -4.68 -16.64 -17.10
N THR A 253 -5.99 -16.74 -17.27
CA THR A 253 -6.86 -15.58 -17.43
C THR A 253 -7.32 -15.11 -16.05
N TRP A 254 -6.82 -13.96 -15.61
CA TRP A 254 -7.43 -13.26 -14.48
C TRP A 254 -8.84 -12.81 -14.89
N PRO A 255 -9.91 -13.34 -14.27
CA PRO A 255 -11.26 -13.02 -14.68
C PRO A 255 -11.58 -11.56 -14.35
N GLY A 256 -12.03 -10.80 -15.35
CA GLY A 256 -12.41 -9.40 -15.15
C GLY A 256 -13.57 -9.25 -14.16
N GLU A 257 -14.38 -10.29 -13.95
CA GLU A 257 -15.41 -10.30 -12.90
C GLU A 257 -14.83 -10.17 -11.50
N VAL A 258 -13.65 -10.71 -11.21
CA VAL A 258 -13.03 -10.60 -9.88
C VAL A 258 -12.72 -9.14 -9.54
N ASP A 259 -12.05 -8.42 -10.45
CA ASP A 259 -11.76 -6.99 -10.28
C ASP A 259 -13.04 -6.18 -10.10
N LYS A 260 -14.08 -6.46 -10.89
CA LYS A 260 -15.38 -5.79 -10.78
C LYS A 260 -16.04 -6.05 -9.44
N HIS A 261 -16.02 -7.30 -8.95
CA HIS A 261 -16.65 -7.68 -7.70
C HIS A 261 -15.94 -7.06 -6.49
N LEU A 262 -14.60 -7.16 -6.44
CA LEU A 262 -13.80 -6.54 -5.38
C LEU A 262 -13.96 -5.02 -5.38
N SER A 263 -13.93 -4.37 -6.56
CA SER A 263 -14.16 -2.93 -6.69
C SER A 263 -15.57 -2.52 -6.23
N ALA A 264 -16.60 -3.30 -6.56
CA ALA A 264 -17.96 -3.03 -6.10
C ALA A 264 -18.08 -3.12 -4.57
N LEU A 265 -17.51 -4.16 -3.96
CA LEU A 265 -17.47 -4.31 -2.49
C LEU A 265 -16.70 -3.18 -1.82
N GLY A 266 -15.53 -2.81 -2.35
CA GLY A 266 -14.73 -1.69 -1.87
C GLY A 266 -15.47 -0.35 -1.96
N SER A 267 -16.17 -0.10 -3.08
CA SER A 267 -16.98 1.11 -3.28
C SER A 267 -18.14 1.21 -2.29
N VAL A 268 -18.82 0.10 -2.01
CA VAL A 268 -19.89 0.06 -0.99
C VAL A 268 -19.33 0.35 0.40
N ALA A 269 -18.24 -0.31 0.80
CA ALA A 269 -17.61 -0.09 2.10
C ALA A 269 -17.15 1.37 2.27
N TRP A 270 -16.51 1.93 1.23
CA TRP A 270 -16.08 3.33 1.23
C TRP A 270 -17.26 4.31 1.30
N SER A 271 -18.32 4.09 0.51
CA SER A 271 -19.51 4.96 0.51
C SER A 271 -20.25 4.93 1.84
N LEU A 272 -20.37 3.76 2.48
CA LEU A 272 -20.97 3.66 3.82
C LEU A 272 -20.14 4.38 4.87
N ARG A 273 -18.81 4.30 4.77
CA ARG A 273 -17.91 5.04 5.66
C ARG A 273 -18.07 6.55 5.50
N GLN A 274 -18.08 7.07 4.28
CA GLN A 274 -18.29 8.50 4.02
C GLN A 274 -19.62 8.98 4.64
N ARG A 275 -20.70 8.20 4.46
CA ARG A 275 -21.99 8.52 5.08
C ARG A 275 -21.95 8.49 6.62
N LEU A 276 -21.19 7.57 7.22
CA LEU A 276 -21.01 7.55 8.67
C LEU A 276 -20.24 8.78 9.15
N ASP A 277 -19.14 9.13 8.48
CA ASP A 277 -18.32 10.31 8.78
C ASP A 277 -19.19 11.60 8.68
N ASP A 278 -20.02 11.70 7.64
CA ASP A 278 -20.98 12.82 7.46
C ASP A 278 -22.03 12.87 8.58
N VAL A 279 -22.60 11.74 8.98
CA VAL A 279 -23.58 11.66 10.07
C VAL A 279 -22.97 12.09 11.40
N ILE A 280 -21.74 11.66 11.69
CA ILE A 280 -21.01 12.03 12.91
C ILE A 280 -20.71 13.52 12.89
N ALA A 281 -20.09 14.01 11.82
CA ALA A 281 -19.73 15.42 11.68
C ALA A 281 -20.97 16.31 11.78
N ARG A 282 -22.07 15.93 11.11
CA ARG A 282 -23.32 16.67 11.18
C ARG A 282 -23.90 16.64 12.59
N ARG A 283 -23.91 15.50 13.28
CA ARG A 283 -24.41 15.41 14.66
C ARG A 283 -23.60 16.30 15.59
N GLU A 284 -22.27 16.30 15.48
CA GLU A 284 -21.38 17.16 16.27
C GLU A 284 -21.61 18.65 15.97
N GLU A 285 -21.89 19.01 14.72
CA GLU A 285 -22.30 20.36 14.33
C GLU A 285 -23.64 20.74 14.97
N LEU A 286 -24.68 19.90 14.85
CA LEU A 286 -25.98 20.15 15.48
C LEU A 286 -25.87 20.27 17.01
N GLN A 287 -24.99 19.50 17.65
CA GLN A 287 -24.73 19.59 19.09
C GLN A 287 -24.03 20.89 19.47
N ARG A 288 -23.04 21.33 18.68
CA ARG A 288 -22.34 22.61 18.88
C ARG A 288 -23.26 23.80 18.68
N ASP A 289 -24.12 23.77 17.66
CA ASP A 289 -25.05 24.86 17.37
C ASP A 289 -26.26 24.84 18.31
N GLY A 290 -26.79 23.66 18.64
CA GLY A 290 -27.84 23.51 19.65
C GLY A 290 -27.42 24.05 21.02
N ALA A 291 -26.14 23.92 21.39
CA ALA A 291 -25.59 24.54 22.60
C ALA A 291 -25.55 26.07 22.55
N ARG A 292 -25.53 26.68 21.35
CA ARG A 292 -25.62 28.15 21.16
C ARG A 292 -27.06 28.64 21.18
N HIS A 293 -28.02 27.77 20.85
CA HIS A 293 -29.45 28.05 20.81
C HIS A 293 -30.17 27.55 22.07
N GLU A 294 -29.47 27.40 23.19
CA GLU A 294 -30.11 27.09 24.47
C GLU A 294 -31.14 28.20 24.75
N ALA A 295 -32.43 27.82 24.74
CA ALA A 295 -33.53 28.77 24.69
C ALA A 295 -33.33 29.85 25.75
N PRO A 296 -33.36 31.15 25.39
CA PRO A 296 -33.24 32.21 26.37
C PRO A 296 -34.25 31.93 27.47
N ARG A 297 -33.77 31.79 28.72
CA ARG A 297 -34.65 31.56 29.86
C ARG A 297 -35.70 32.65 29.82
N CYS A 298 -36.97 32.24 29.83
CA CYS A 298 -38.11 33.15 29.83
C CYS A 298 -37.79 34.29 30.81
N PRO A 299 -37.75 35.56 30.37
CA PRO A 299 -37.37 36.67 31.22
C PRO A 299 -38.53 36.95 32.19
N THR A 300 -38.71 36.08 33.17
CA THR A 300 -39.80 36.19 34.14
C THR A 300 -39.48 37.19 35.27
N ASP A 301 -38.25 37.72 35.36
CA ASP A 301 -37.81 38.39 36.60
C ASP A 301 -37.18 39.78 36.49
N GLN A 302 -36.94 40.39 35.32
CA GLN A 302 -36.08 41.60 35.30
C GLN A 302 -36.66 42.92 34.77
N THR A 303 -37.68 42.95 33.91
CA THR A 303 -38.35 44.23 33.61
C THR A 303 -39.73 43.99 32.99
N PRO A 304 -40.82 44.59 33.50
CA PRO A 304 -42.11 44.53 32.82
C PRO A 304 -42.02 45.19 31.44
N PRO A 305 -42.61 44.59 30.39
CA PRO A 305 -42.55 45.13 29.04
C PRO A 305 -43.22 46.51 28.97
N VAL A 306 -42.59 47.42 28.24
CA VAL A 306 -43.01 48.83 28.13
C VAL A 306 -44.35 48.99 27.40
N SER A 307 -44.81 47.95 26.67
CA SER A 307 -46.14 47.89 26.05
C SER A 307 -46.60 46.45 25.77
N ALA A 308 -47.91 46.26 25.58
CA ALA A 308 -48.49 44.97 25.20
C ALA A 308 -47.97 44.43 23.86
N GLU A 309 -47.64 45.32 22.91
CA GLU A 309 -47.08 44.95 21.61
C GLU A 309 -45.61 44.48 21.73
N ALA A 310 -44.84 45.04 22.66
CA ALA A 310 -43.51 44.55 22.99
C ALA A 310 -43.58 43.15 23.62
N ALA A 311 -44.50 42.95 24.56
CA ALA A 311 -44.74 41.64 25.18
C ALA A 311 -45.16 40.58 24.13
N HIS A 312 -46.04 40.93 23.19
CA HIS A 312 -46.46 40.01 22.14
C HIS A 312 -45.31 39.62 21.20
N ARG A 313 -44.47 40.58 20.78
CA ARG A 313 -43.28 40.30 19.95
C ARG A 313 -42.27 39.42 20.68
N GLU A 314 -42.09 39.61 21.98
CA GLU A 314 -41.19 38.80 22.80
C GLU A 314 -41.70 37.34 22.94
N VAL A 315 -43.01 37.14 23.13
CA VAL A 315 -43.63 35.81 23.14
C VAL A 315 -43.47 35.10 21.80
N LEU A 316 -43.70 35.79 20.68
CA LEU A 316 -43.51 35.20 19.35
C LEU A 316 -42.05 34.82 19.09
N ARG A 317 -41.09 35.65 19.53
CA ARG A 317 -39.66 35.35 19.43
C ARG A 317 -39.28 34.12 20.27
N ALA A 318 -39.72 34.07 21.52
CA ALA A 318 -39.48 32.93 22.40
C ALA A 318 -40.11 31.63 21.86
N ALA A 319 -41.30 31.72 21.25
CA ALA A 319 -41.94 30.58 20.62
C ALA A 319 -41.18 30.09 19.37
N ALA A 320 -40.67 31.01 18.54
CA ALA A 320 -39.82 30.68 17.39
C ALA A 320 -38.50 30.02 17.83
N ASP A 321 -37.81 30.60 18.82
CA ASP A 321 -36.57 30.04 19.37
C ASP A 321 -36.79 28.64 19.98
N ALA A 322 -37.95 28.42 20.62
CA ALA A 322 -38.32 27.12 21.19
C ALA A 322 -38.60 26.05 20.11
N LEU A 323 -39.28 26.42 19.01
CA LEU A 323 -39.53 25.53 17.87
C LEU A 323 -38.22 25.15 17.16
N ASP A 324 -37.33 26.12 16.95
CA ASP A 324 -36.02 25.86 16.38
C ASP A 324 -35.21 24.91 17.28
N ALA A 325 -35.13 25.19 18.59
CA ALA A 325 -34.44 24.32 19.54
C ALA A 325 -35.00 22.88 19.53
N ASP A 326 -36.31 22.71 19.41
CA ASP A 326 -36.93 21.40 19.30
C ASP A 326 -36.56 20.68 18.00
N HIS A 327 -36.58 21.40 16.87
CA HIS A 327 -36.14 20.88 15.58
C HIS A 327 -34.67 20.40 15.62
N TRP A 328 -33.77 21.16 16.26
CA TRP A 328 -32.37 20.75 16.45
C TRP A 328 -32.24 19.49 17.31
N ARG A 329 -33.02 19.37 18.39
CA ARG A 329 -33.05 18.17 19.25
C ARG A 329 -33.54 16.95 18.49
N GLN A 330 -34.64 17.07 17.75
CA GLN A 330 -35.21 15.97 16.94
C GLN A 330 -34.21 15.48 15.89
N ARG A 331 -33.54 16.39 15.16
CA ARG A 331 -32.51 16.01 14.16
C ARG A 331 -31.30 15.35 14.81
N THR A 332 -30.84 15.85 15.95
CA THR A 332 -29.73 15.24 16.69
C THR A 332 -30.08 13.84 17.18
N ALA A 333 -31.30 13.64 17.69
CA ALA A 333 -31.80 12.33 18.12
C ALA A 333 -31.89 11.34 16.95
N LEU A 334 -32.43 11.77 15.81
CA LEU A 334 -32.52 10.93 14.60
C LEU A 334 -31.14 10.50 14.08
N LEU A 335 -30.16 11.41 14.06
CA LEU A 335 -28.79 11.05 13.67
C LEU A 335 -28.16 10.07 14.67
N ALA A 336 -28.38 10.26 15.97
CA ALA A 336 -27.91 9.35 17.01
C ALA A 336 -28.53 7.95 16.92
N GLU A 337 -29.78 7.84 16.45
CA GLU A 337 -30.46 6.57 16.20
C GLU A 337 -29.88 5.83 14.98
N HIS A 338 -29.56 6.55 13.88
CA HIS A 338 -29.01 5.95 12.66
C HIS A 338 -27.51 5.61 12.74
N GLU A 339 -26.75 6.33 13.55
CA GLU A 339 -25.31 6.12 13.72
C GLU A 339 -24.92 4.66 14.02
N PRO A 340 -25.48 3.94 15.02
CA PRO A 340 -25.13 2.55 15.30
C PRO A 340 -25.45 1.60 14.15
N VAL A 341 -26.54 1.85 13.40
CA VAL A 341 -26.91 1.07 12.22
C VAL A 341 -25.86 1.22 11.12
N LEU A 342 -25.46 2.47 10.84
CA LEU A 342 -24.39 2.75 9.86
C LEU A 342 -23.05 2.15 10.29
N ARG A 343 -22.69 2.23 11.58
CA ARG A 343 -21.49 1.58 12.12
C ARG A 343 -21.50 0.07 11.88
N ALA A 344 -22.63 -0.60 12.11
CA ALA A 344 -22.78 -2.03 11.84
C ALA A 344 -22.62 -2.34 10.34
N LEU A 345 -23.24 -1.54 9.46
CA LEU A 345 -23.13 -1.71 8.01
C LEU A 345 -21.69 -1.49 7.49
N VAL A 346 -20.97 -0.48 8.01
CA VAL A 346 -19.56 -0.24 7.68
C VAL A 346 -18.70 -1.44 8.08
N ARG A 347 -18.90 -2.00 9.27
CA ARG A 347 -18.15 -3.19 9.73
C ARG A 347 -18.43 -4.41 8.87
N THR A 348 -19.70 -4.72 8.62
CA THR A 348 -20.09 -5.89 7.82
C THR A 348 -19.61 -5.77 6.37
N SER A 349 -19.68 -4.57 5.77
CA SER A 349 -19.17 -4.34 4.42
C SER A 349 -17.64 -4.44 4.34
N ALA A 350 -16.91 -3.88 5.31
CA ALA A 350 -15.45 -4.04 5.42
C ALA A 350 -15.04 -5.52 5.58
N ALA A 351 -15.74 -6.26 6.45
CA ALA A 351 -15.52 -7.68 6.67
C ALA A 351 -15.79 -8.53 5.42
N ARG A 352 -16.85 -8.22 4.68
CA ARG A 352 -17.17 -8.88 3.41
C ARG A 352 -16.13 -8.58 2.33
N HIS A 353 -15.70 -7.33 2.21
CA HIS A 353 -14.65 -6.95 1.27
C HIS A 353 -13.32 -7.66 1.59
N ALA A 354 -12.92 -7.69 2.87
CA ALA A 354 -11.73 -8.41 3.32
C ALA A 354 -11.83 -9.91 3.03
N ALA A 355 -12.95 -10.56 3.34
CA ALA A 355 -13.17 -11.98 3.06
C ALA A 355 -13.00 -12.31 1.57
N ALA A 356 -13.64 -11.51 0.70
CA ALA A 356 -13.55 -11.69 -0.75
C ALA A 356 -12.12 -11.52 -1.26
N ALA A 357 -11.38 -10.51 -0.80
CA ALA A 357 -10.00 -10.29 -1.19
C ALA A 357 -9.05 -11.41 -0.68
N ILE A 358 -9.27 -11.89 0.54
CA ILE A 358 -8.57 -13.07 1.10
C ILE A 358 -8.83 -14.30 0.23
N ALA A 359 -10.09 -14.56 -0.13
CA ALA A 359 -10.48 -15.70 -0.95
C ALA A 359 -9.81 -15.64 -2.34
N ALA A 360 -9.73 -14.45 -2.95
CA ALA A 360 -9.01 -14.24 -4.21
C ALA A 360 -7.52 -14.58 -4.09
N ILE A 361 -6.85 -14.15 -3.01
CA ILE A 361 -5.44 -14.46 -2.77
C ILE A 361 -5.23 -15.96 -2.55
N CYS A 362 -6.06 -16.60 -1.72
CA CYS A 362 -5.99 -18.04 -1.49
C CYS A 362 -6.18 -18.83 -2.79
N ALA A 363 -7.14 -18.43 -3.63
CA ALA A 363 -7.34 -19.03 -4.95
C ALA A 363 -6.11 -18.86 -5.86
N CYS A 364 -5.48 -17.67 -5.86
CA CYS A 364 -4.23 -17.45 -6.60
C CYS A 364 -3.10 -18.37 -6.14
N ILE A 365 -2.89 -18.49 -4.83
CA ILE A 365 -1.83 -19.32 -4.24
C ILE A 365 -2.07 -20.81 -4.54
N ALA A 366 -3.33 -21.25 -4.49
CA ALA A 366 -3.70 -22.64 -4.78
C ALA A 366 -3.79 -22.95 -6.29
N GLY A 367 -3.69 -21.96 -7.17
CA GLY A 367 -3.93 -22.13 -8.61
C GLY A 367 -5.39 -22.48 -8.96
N HIS A 368 -6.34 -22.10 -8.11
CA HIS A 368 -7.77 -22.32 -8.31
C HIS A 368 -8.45 -21.15 -9.05
N GLU A 369 -9.67 -21.38 -9.52
CA GLU A 369 -10.50 -20.37 -10.19
C GLU A 369 -10.96 -19.28 -9.18
N PRO A 370 -10.54 -18.02 -9.34
CA PRO A 370 -10.75 -16.99 -8.31
C PRO A 370 -12.18 -16.43 -8.27
N THR A 371 -12.96 -16.51 -9.35
CA THR A 371 -14.31 -15.92 -9.39
C THR A 371 -15.25 -16.63 -8.43
N SER A 372 -15.27 -17.97 -8.47
CA SER A 372 -16.10 -18.79 -7.58
C SER A 372 -15.72 -18.57 -6.12
N ALA A 373 -14.42 -18.47 -5.81
CA ALA A 373 -13.93 -18.22 -4.46
C ALA A 373 -14.37 -16.85 -3.93
N VAL A 374 -14.31 -15.81 -4.77
CA VAL A 374 -14.72 -14.44 -4.41
C VAL A 374 -16.23 -14.34 -4.21
N ILE A 375 -17.03 -14.97 -5.08
CA ILE A 375 -18.49 -14.95 -4.99
C ILE A 375 -18.98 -15.74 -3.77
N ALA A 376 -18.36 -16.88 -3.47
CA ALA A 376 -18.71 -17.73 -2.34
C ALA A 376 -18.17 -17.23 -0.99
N ALA A 377 -17.37 -16.15 -0.98
CA ALA A 377 -16.77 -15.64 0.24
C ALA A 377 -17.84 -15.11 1.21
N GLU A 378 -17.98 -15.77 2.35
CA GLU A 378 -18.81 -15.29 3.45
C GLU A 378 -18.11 -14.16 4.22
N PRO A 379 -18.84 -13.17 4.76
CA PRO A 379 -18.25 -12.13 5.59
C PRO A 379 -17.47 -12.71 6.77
N LEU A 380 -16.31 -12.12 7.08
CA LEU A 380 -15.52 -12.53 8.25
C LEU A 380 -16.36 -12.43 9.53
N PRO A 381 -16.28 -13.41 10.45
CA PRO A 381 -16.98 -13.35 11.73
C PRO A 381 -16.42 -12.19 12.55
N LEU A 382 -17.33 -11.31 12.99
CA LEU A 382 -17.00 -10.16 13.83
C LEU A 382 -17.39 -10.45 15.28
N ASP A 383 -16.53 -10.04 16.22
CA ASP A 383 -16.85 -10.04 17.64
C ASP A 383 -17.84 -8.91 18.00
N HIS A 384 -18.21 -8.83 19.28
CA HIS A 384 -19.09 -7.79 19.82
C HIS A 384 -18.57 -6.35 19.59
N ASP A 385 -17.26 -6.19 19.48
CA ASP A 385 -16.61 -4.91 19.19
C ASP A 385 -16.54 -4.63 17.68
N GLY A 386 -17.03 -5.54 16.83
CA GLY A 386 -17.00 -5.41 15.39
C GLY A 386 -15.65 -5.74 14.76
N ARG A 387 -14.80 -6.50 15.46
CA ARG A 387 -13.45 -6.88 15.02
C ARG A 387 -13.47 -8.29 14.47
N PRO A 388 -12.67 -8.59 13.43
CA PRO A 388 -12.51 -9.97 12.99
C PRO A 388 -11.88 -10.78 14.13
N ALA A 389 -12.52 -11.89 14.50
CA ALA A 389 -12.03 -12.76 15.59
C ALA A 389 -10.64 -13.35 15.25
N ASP A 390 -10.44 -13.69 13.98
CA ASP A 390 -9.15 -14.05 13.41
C ASP A 390 -9.11 -13.62 11.93
N LEU A 391 -7.90 -13.40 11.44
CA LEU A 391 -7.62 -13.24 10.02
C LEU A 391 -6.67 -14.36 9.61
N PRO A 392 -6.90 -15.07 8.50
CA PRO A 392 -5.98 -16.11 8.06
C PRO A 392 -4.58 -15.52 7.80
N VAL A 393 -3.54 -16.29 8.14
CA VAL A 393 -2.17 -15.95 7.78
C VAL A 393 -1.98 -16.31 6.31
N LEU A 394 -1.83 -15.29 5.47
CA LEU A 394 -1.57 -15.45 4.05
C LEU A 394 -0.07 -15.59 3.82
N THR A 395 0.35 -16.67 3.14
CA THR A 395 1.75 -16.89 2.75
C THR A 395 1.78 -17.15 1.26
N THR A 396 2.33 -16.19 0.51
CA THR A 396 2.51 -16.23 -0.94
C THR A 396 3.80 -16.90 -1.36
N GLY A 397 4.75 -17.09 -0.44
CA GLY A 397 6.10 -17.57 -0.75
C GLY A 397 7.02 -16.47 -1.31
N LEU A 398 6.52 -15.23 -1.38
CA LEU A 398 7.27 -14.05 -1.82
C LEU A 398 7.60 -13.20 -0.58
N PRO A 399 8.84 -13.24 -0.06
CA PRO A 399 9.15 -12.70 1.28
C PRO A 399 8.77 -11.23 1.50
N GLY A 400 8.90 -10.39 0.46
CA GLY A 400 8.51 -8.98 0.52
C GLY A 400 7.00 -8.77 0.69
N ILE A 401 6.20 -9.57 -0.03
CA ILE A 401 4.75 -9.53 0.04
C ILE A 401 4.28 -10.15 1.36
N ASP A 402 4.85 -11.27 1.77
CA ASP A 402 4.49 -11.95 3.03
C ASP A 402 4.76 -11.07 4.25
N ALA A 403 5.88 -10.34 4.26
CA ALA A 403 6.20 -9.35 5.27
C ALA A 403 5.18 -8.19 5.31
N GLU A 404 4.79 -7.68 4.14
CA GLU A 404 3.78 -6.62 4.03
C GLU A 404 2.41 -7.11 4.51
N LEU A 405 1.96 -8.28 4.05
CA LEU A 405 0.71 -8.91 4.47
C LEU A 405 0.67 -9.14 5.99
N ALA A 406 1.76 -9.64 6.58
CA ALA A 406 1.87 -9.82 8.03
C ALA A 406 1.74 -8.49 8.79
N THR A 407 2.39 -7.43 8.30
CA THR A 407 2.33 -6.09 8.89
C THR A 407 0.92 -5.52 8.83
N ARG A 408 0.26 -5.60 7.67
CA ARG A 408 -1.10 -5.09 7.48
C ARG A 408 -2.14 -5.89 8.26
N ARG A 409 -2.00 -7.22 8.30
CA ARG A 409 -2.83 -8.10 9.14
C ARG A 409 -2.69 -7.71 10.62
N ALA A 410 -1.46 -7.51 11.09
CA ALA A 410 -1.21 -7.10 12.47
C ALA A 410 -1.87 -5.74 12.79
N ALA A 411 -1.81 -4.76 11.87
CA ALA A 411 -2.51 -3.48 12.04
C ALA A 411 -4.04 -3.64 12.13
N ALA A 412 -4.63 -4.45 11.24
CA ALA A 412 -6.07 -4.74 11.26
C ALA A 412 -6.53 -5.42 12.55
N LEU A 413 -5.72 -6.32 13.12
CA LEU A 413 -6.02 -6.96 14.41
C LEU A 413 -5.71 -6.06 15.63
N ALA A 414 -4.68 -5.20 15.53
CA ALA A 414 -4.20 -4.37 16.63
C ALA A 414 -4.97 -3.06 16.81
N ALA A 415 -5.92 -2.74 15.92
CA ALA A 415 -6.76 -1.54 15.92
C ALA A 415 -7.76 -1.46 17.12
N SER A 416 -7.34 -1.96 18.27
CA SER A 416 -7.95 -1.64 19.55
C SER A 416 -7.74 -0.15 19.84
N PRO A 417 -8.73 0.55 20.42
CA PRO A 417 -8.45 1.81 21.08
C PRO A 417 -7.32 1.53 22.09
N PRO A 418 -6.28 2.39 22.17
CA PRO A 418 -5.20 2.19 23.13
C PRO A 418 -5.86 2.00 24.48
N ALA A 419 -5.73 0.80 25.06
CA ALA A 419 -6.38 0.45 26.32
C ALA A 419 -6.10 1.59 27.27
N ALA A 420 -7.13 2.41 27.55
CA ALA A 420 -6.95 3.70 28.18
C ALA A 420 -6.09 3.45 29.41
N GLN A 421 -4.83 3.92 29.35
CA GLN A 421 -3.86 3.63 30.38
C GLN A 421 -4.50 4.10 31.66
N ARG A 422 -4.96 3.14 32.49
CA ARG A 422 -5.58 3.35 33.79
C ARG A 422 -4.52 3.93 34.72
N ARG A 423 -4.12 5.17 34.47
CA ARG A 423 -3.22 5.95 35.30
C ARG A 423 -4.03 7.11 35.83
N GLY A 424 -4.41 7.02 37.09
CA GLY A 424 -4.97 8.13 37.85
C GLY A 424 -6.37 7.87 38.37
N ARG A 425 -6.45 7.42 39.63
CA ARG A 425 -7.62 7.60 40.48
C ARG A 425 -7.94 9.10 40.56
N GLY A 426 -8.91 9.57 39.79
CA GLY A 426 -9.37 10.95 39.89
C GLY A 426 -10.51 11.20 38.95
N ARG A 427 -11.74 11.20 39.49
CA ARG A 427 -13.02 11.45 38.82
C ARG A 427 -13.49 10.31 37.89
N ARG A 428 -14.55 9.61 38.33
CA ARG A 428 -15.40 8.74 37.49
C ARG A 428 -16.04 9.61 36.40
N GLN A 429 -15.36 9.80 35.28
CA GLN A 429 -16.05 10.11 34.05
C GLN A 429 -16.69 8.79 33.58
N PRO A 430 -17.98 8.75 33.23
CA PRO A 430 -18.58 7.54 32.64
C PRO A 430 -17.70 7.14 31.44
N PRO A 431 -17.38 5.84 31.28
CA PRO A 431 -16.50 5.40 30.21
C PRO A 431 -17.08 5.89 28.89
N ALA A 432 -16.37 6.80 28.22
CA ALA A 432 -16.70 7.16 26.86
C ALA A 432 -16.73 5.84 26.07
N THR A 433 -17.86 5.56 25.42
CA THR A 433 -18.00 4.38 24.56
C THR A 433 -16.81 4.39 23.61
N PRO A 434 -15.92 3.38 23.66
CA PRO A 434 -14.72 3.38 22.83
C PRO A 434 -15.14 3.58 21.37
N SER A 435 -14.51 4.52 20.66
CA SER A 435 -14.72 4.63 19.23
C SER A 435 -14.25 3.32 18.60
N LEU A 436 -15.22 2.54 18.12
CA LEU A 436 -15.02 1.26 17.44
C LEU A 436 -14.75 1.45 15.93
N GLU A 437 -14.56 2.70 15.47
CA GLU A 437 -14.16 3.03 14.09
C GLU A 437 -12.78 2.55 13.67
N PRO A 438 -11.73 2.59 14.51
CA PRO A 438 -10.38 2.26 14.07
C PRO A 438 -10.29 0.84 13.49
N ALA A 439 -10.99 -0.13 14.08
CA ALA A 439 -10.98 -1.51 13.61
C ALA A 439 -11.60 -1.67 12.21
N ALA A 440 -12.75 -1.05 11.95
CA ALA A 440 -13.39 -1.12 10.64
C ALA A 440 -12.58 -0.37 9.57
N VAL A 441 -11.92 0.73 9.95
CA VAL A 441 -11.03 1.49 9.09
C VAL A 441 -9.80 0.67 8.71
N GLU A 442 -9.09 0.11 9.68
CA GLU A 442 -7.90 -0.71 9.43
C GLU A 442 -8.24 -1.99 8.66
N LEU A 443 -9.39 -2.61 8.92
CA LEU A 443 -9.87 -3.74 8.13
C LEU A 443 -10.16 -3.35 6.67
N SER A 444 -10.75 -2.17 6.44
CA SER A 444 -11.00 -1.65 5.09
C SER A 444 -9.70 -1.35 4.34
N VAL A 445 -8.70 -0.78 5.03
CA VAL A 445 -7.36 -0.52 4.47
C VAL A 445 -6.67 -1.83 4.12
N TYR A 446 -6.75 -2.83 5.01
CA TYR A 446 -6.23 -4.17 4.75
C TYR A 446 -6.91 -4.78 3.52
N ALA A 447 -8.25 -4.77 3.45
CA ALA A 447 -9.00 -5.31 2.32
C ALA A 447 -8.64 -4.65 0.99
N ALA A 448 -8.54 -3.31 0.95
CA ALA A 448 -8.14 -2.58 -0.25
C ALA A 448 -6.73 -2.97 -0.71
N HIS A 449 -5.78 -3.10 0.22
CA HIS A 449 -4.43 -3.56 -0.09
C HIS A 449 -4.41 -4.98 -0.68
N LEU A 450 -5.20 -5.90 -0.10
CA LEU A 450 -5.33 -7.26 -0.65
C LEU A 450 -5.94 -7.25 -2.06
N ALA A 451 -6.97 -6.43 -2.29
CA ALA A 451 -7.61 -6.28 -3.59
C ALA A 451 -6.64 -5.71 -4.64
N ASP A 452 -5.84 -4.70 -4.28
CA ASP A 452 -4.80 -4.15 -5.15
C ASP A 452 -3.72 -5.18 -5.51
N LEU A 453 -3.34 -6.04 -4.55
CA LEU A 453 -2.34 -7.08 -4.76
C LEU A 453 -2.77 -8.11 -5.81
N VAL A 454 -4.07 -8.44 -5.87
CA VAL A 454 -4.61 -9.37 -6.87
C VAL A 454 -5.10 -8.68 -8.14
N ALA A 455 -5.26 -7.35 -8.14
CA ALA A 455 -5.87 -6.59 -9.21
C ALA A 455 -5.26 -6.89 -10.59
N GLY A 456 -6.12 -7.20 -11.55
CA GLY A 456 -5.71 -7.57 -12.89
C GLY A 456 -4.75 -8.76 -12.94
N GLY A 457 -4.75 -9.66 -11.95
CA GLY A 457 -3.91 -10.86 -11.88
C GLY A 457 -2.46 -10.61 -11.46
N GLN A 458 -2.19 -9.50 -10.76
CA GLN A 458 -0.83 -9.13 -10.36
C GLN A 458 -0.16 -10.21 -9.50
N LEU A 459 -0.82 -10.66 -8.42
CA LEU A 459 -0.29 -11.72 -7.57
C LEU A 459 -0.04 -13.02 -8.35
N GLN A 460 -0.97 -13.44 -9.21
CA GLN A 460 -0.81 -14.64 -10.03
C GLN A 460 0.45 -14.57 -10.91
N ARG A 461 0.70 -13.41 -11.55
CA ARG A 461 1.94 -13.18 -12.32
C ARG A 461 3.19 -13.22 -11.45
N LEU A 462 3.12 -12.71 -10.23
CA LEU A 462 4.22 -12.75 -9.28
C LEU A 462 4.51 -14.19 -8.82
N LEU A 463 3.50 -15.02 -8.61
CA LEU A 463 3.67 -16.43 -8.22
C LEU A 463 4.31 -17.28 -9.32
N LEU A 464 4.03 -16.99 -10.59
CA LEU A 464 4.73 -17.66 -11.72
C LEU A 464 6.26 -17.45 -11.69
N ARG A 465 6.75 -16.42 -10.97
CA ARG A 465 8.17 -16.17 -10.77
C ARG A 465 8.85 -17.29 -9.97
N THR A 466 8.19 -17.78 -8.92
CA THR A 466 8.78 -18.72 -7.95
C THR A 466 8.81 -20.15 -8.47
N ASP A 467 7.79 -20.58 -9.22
CA ASP A 467 7.73 -21.95 -9.74
C ASP A 467 8.89 -22.24 -10.70
N GLN A 468 9.19 -21.31 -11.61
CA GLN A 468 10.29 -21.48 -12.57
C GLN A 468 11.69 -21.46 -11.93
N GLN A 469 11.87 -20.79 -10.79
CA GLN A 469 13.15 -20.85 -10.08
C GLN A 469 13.39 -22.22 -9.45
N THR A 470 12.31 -22.88 -9.02
CA THR A 470 12.37 -24.23 -8.45
C THR A 470 12.71 -25.25 -9.53
N ASP A 471 12.10 -25.13 -10.72
CA ASP A 471 12.40 -25.99 -11.86
C ASP A 471 13.84 -25.81 -12.38
N ALA A 472 14.35 -24.58 -12.42
CA ALA A 472 15.72 -24.31 -12.86
C ALA A 472 16.79 -24.75 -11.85
N ALA A 473 16.42 -24.90 -10.57
CA ALA A 473 17.32 -25.35 -9.51
C ALA A 473 17.34 -26.87 -9.31
N ALA A 474 16.41 -27.61 -9.95
CA ALA A 474 16.45 -29.06 -9.96
C ALA A 474 17.75 -29.51 -10.66
N PRO A 475 18.69 -30.18 -9.97
CA PRO A 475 19.93 -30.62 -10.57
C PRO A 475 19.57 -31.52 -11.75
N THR A 476 20.09 -31.18 -12.93
CA THR A 476 20.04 -32.07 -14.09
C THR A 476 20.84 -33.31 -13.72
N THR A 477 20.18 -34.30 -13.14
CA THR A 477 20.76 -35.62 -12.91
C THR A 477 21.05 -36.20 -14.28
N ALA A 478 22.32 -36.12 -14.66
CA ALA A 478 22.90 -36.79 -15.82
C ALA A 478 23.12 -38.28 -15.51
#